data_AF-A0A0U2N812-F1
#
_entry.id   AF-A0A0U2N812-F1
#
_cell.length_a   1.000
_cell.length_b   1.000
_cell.length_c   1.000
_cell.angle_alpha   90.00
_cell.angle_beta   90.00
_cell.angle_gamma   90.00
#
_symmetry.space_group_name_H-M   'P 1'
#
loop_
_entity.id
_entity.type
_entity.pdbx_description
1 polymer ?
#
loop_
_entity_poly.entity_id
_entity_poly.type
_entity_poly.pdbx_seq_one_letter_code
_entity_poly.pdbx_strand_id
1 'polypeptide(L)'
;MGLWLVNIVGSFIIGIAAARLVKRSAGTRLFVSTGLIGSFTSFSAFSADWFRLLESSLLTGVMYALGMTAASIVAAALGLLAGRKGAVE
;
A
#
# COMPACT_ATOMS: atom_id res chain seq x y z
N MET A 1 -1.08 -11.26 10.27
CA MET A 1 -2.23 -11.12 9.34
C MET A 1 -2.74 -9.68 9.25
N GLY A 2 -3.04 -9.01 10.38
CA GLY A 2 -3.51 -7.62 10.36
C GLY A 2 -2.61 -6.65 9.58
N LEU A 3 -1.29 -6.72 9.79
CA LEU A 3 -0.32 -5.86 9.10
C LEU A 3 -0.33 -6.02 7.56
N TRP A 4 -0.46 -7.26 7.08
CA TRP A 4 -0.56 -7.54 5.64
C TRP A 4 -1.84 -6.93 5.07
N LEU A 5 -2.95 -7.13 5.76
CA LEU A 5 -4.25 -6.66 5.31
C LEU A 5 -4.30 -5.13 5.23
N VAL A 6 -3.82 -4.41 6.25
CA VAL A 6 -3.83 -2.93 6.23
C VAL A 6 -2.91 -2.37 5.14
N ASN A 7 -1.72 -2.94 4.94
CA ASN A 7 -0.82 -2.47 3.88
C ASN A 7 -1.39 -2.76 2.48
N ILE A 8 -1.92 -3.97 2.23
CA ILE A 8 -2.51 -4.34 0.93
C ILE A 8 -3.75 -3.48 0.63
N VAL A 9 -4.66 -3.33 1.59
CA VAL A 9 -5.88 -2.51 1.42
C VAL A 9 -5.52 -1.05 1.25
N GLY A 10 -4.59 -0.52 2.04
CA GLY A 10 -4.11 0.86 1.90
C GLY A 10 -3.46 1.12 0.55
N SER A 11 -2.65 0.18 0.05
CA SER A 11 -2.09 0.25 -1.30
C SER A 11 -3.16 0.19 -2.38
N PHE A 12 -4.21 -0.62 -2.25
CA PHE A 12 -5.33 -0.58 -3.18
C PHE A 12 -6.02 0.80 -3.20
N ILE A 13 -6.28 1.37 -2.03
CA ILE A 13 -6.92 2.69 -1.90
C ILE A 13 -6.02 3.80 -2.48
N ILE A 14 -4.69 3.74 -2.28
CA ILE A 14 -3.79 4.75 -2.87
C ILE A 14 -3.78 4.68 -4.40
N GLY A 15 -3.91 3.48 -4.97
CA GLY A 15 -4.10 3.29 -6.40
C GLY A 15 -5.37 3.99 -6.93
N ILE A 16 -6.51 3.80 -6.25
CA ILE A 16 -7.76 4.50 -6.60
C ILE A 16 -7.59 6.01 -6.48
N ALA A 17 -6.99 6.47 -5.38
CA ALA A 17 -6.76 7.89 -5.11
C ALA A 17 -5.88 8.52 -6.21
N ALA A 18 -4.85 7.82 -6.66
CA ALA A 18 -3.99 8.27 -7.76
C ALA A 18 -4.76 8.46 -9.07
N ALA A 19 -5.76 7.61 -9.35
CA ALA A 19 -6.63 7.77 -10.52
C ALA A 19 -7.63 8.93 -10.37
N ARG A 20 -8.28 9.04 -9.21
CA ARG A 20 -9.46 9.91 -9.03
C ARG A 20 -9.16 11.30 -8.51
N LEU A 21 -8.03 11.50 -7.82
CA LEU A 21 -7.68 12.79 -7.23
C LEU A 21 -6.77 13.64 -8.13
N VAL A 22 -6.51 13.23 -9.37
CA VAL A 22 -5.61 13.95 -10.28
C VAL A 22 -6.05 15.39 -10.55
N LYS A 23 -7.37 15.66 -10.59
CA LYS A 23 -7.94 17.00 -10.78
C LYS A 23 -8.22 17.75 -9.46
N ARG A 24 -7.91 17.15 -8.31
CA ARG A 24 -8.13 17.75 -6.99
C ARG A 24 -6.93 18.58 -6.56
N SER A 25 -7.15 19.49 -5.60
CA SER A 25 -6.07 20.33 -5.07
C SER A 25 -4.93 19.49 -4.48
N ALA A 26 -3.73 20.06 -4.45
CA ALA A 26 -2.56 19.42 -3.83
C ALA A 26 -2.82 19.09 -2.34
N GLY A 27 -3.52 19.97 -1.61
CA GLY A 27 -3.88 19.74 -0.21
C GLY A 27 -4.79 18.53 -0.03
N THR A 28 -5.80 18.37 -0.89
CA THR A 28 -6.68 17.18 -0.85
C THR A 28 -5.92 15.90 -1.16
N ARG A 29 -5.02 15.93 -2.16
CA ARG A 29 -4.16 14.79 -2.49
C ARG A 29 -3.30 14.39 -1.30
N LEU A 30 -2.59 15.35 -0.69
CA LEU A 30 -1.74 15.11 0.48
C LEU A 30 -2.53 14.60 1.69
N PHE A 31 -3.69 15.20 1.99
CA PHE A 31 -4.52 14.75 3.10
C PHE A 31 -4.95 13.30 2.95
N VAL A 32 -5.37 12.88 1.75
CA VAL A 32 -5.79 11.50 1.49
C VAL A 32 -4.60 10.55 1.42
N SER A 33 -3.59 10.83 0.58
CA SER A 33 -2.48 9.91 0.35
C SER A 33 -1.53 9.81 1.53
N THR A 34 -1.15 10.96 2.10
CA THR A 34 -0.14 11.03 3.15
C THR A 34 -0.77 11.00 4.54
N GLY A 35 -1.90 11.69 4.73
CA GLY A 35 -2.61 11.71 6.01
C GLY A 35 -3.37 10.42 6.29
N LEU A 36 -4.49 10.21 5.59
CA LEU A 36 -5.40 9.09 5.87
C LEU A 36 -4.76 7.73 5.53
N ILE A 37 -4.28 7.56 4.29
CA ILE A 37 -3.72 6.27 3.88
C ILE A 37 -2.40 6.01 4.59
N GLY A 38 -1.56 7.04 4.76
CA GLY A 38 -0.29 6.92 5.47
C GLY A 38 -0.44 6.60 6.97
N SER A 39 -1.53 7.03 7.63
CA SER A 39 -1.82 6.62 9.01
C SER A 39 -2.46 5.23 9.13
N PHE A 40 -3.08 4.73 8.06
CA PHE A 40 -3.67 3.40 8.00
C PHE A 40 -2.62 2.30 7.72
N THR A 41 -1.61 2.58 6.90
CA THR A 41 -0.52 1.65 6.59
C THR A 41 0.69 1.88 7.50
N SER A 42 1.61 0.91 7.56
CA SER A 42 2.82 1.07 8.38
C SER A 42 4.00 0.29 7.81
N PHE A 43 4.98 1.03 7.29
CA PHE A 43 6.26 0.48 6.86
C PHE A 43 7.17 0.15 8.06
N SER A 44 7.10 0.92 9.15
CA SER A 44 7.92 0.68 10.34
C SER A 44 7.57 -0.65 11.03
N ALA A 45 6.27 -0.97 11.15
CA ALA A 45 5.84 -2.26 11.67
C ALA A 45 6.26 -3.42 10.73
N PHE A 46 6.21 -3.21 9.41
CA PHE A 46 6.75 -4.16 8.44
C PHE A 46 8.25 -4.39 8.62
N SER A 47 9.04 -3.33 8.80
CA SER A 47 10.48 -3.45 9.01
C SER A 47 10.81 -4.25 10.27
N ALA A 48 10.11 -4.02 11.39
CA ALA A 48 10.31 -4.77 12.62
C ALA A 48 10.03 -6.28 12.44
N ASP A 49 8.92 -6.63 11.80
CA ASP A 49 8.58 -8.02 11.48
C ASP A 49 9.59 -8.65 10.51
N TRP A 50 10.03 -7.89 9.51
CA TRP A 50 11.00 -8.35 8.54
C TRP A 50 12.35 -8.65 9.19
N PHE A 51 12.88 -7.74 10.04
CA PHE A 51 14.13 -7.96 10.76
C PHE A 51 14.06 -9.21 11.64
N ARG A 52 12.97 -9.39 12.39
CA ARG A 52 12.76 -10.59 13.21
C ARG A 52 12.80 -11.88 12.38
N LEU A 53 12.20 -11.87 11.19
CA LEU A 53 12.21 -13.03 10.30
C LEU A 53 13.58 -13.24 9.65
N LEU A 54 14.29 -12.16 9.33
CA LEU A 54 15.63 -12.21 8.76
C LEU A 54 16.64 -12.83 9.73
N GLU A 55 16.54 -12.48 11.02
CA GLU A 55 17.33 -13.10 12.09
C GLU A 55 17.05 -14.60 12.24
N SER A 56 15.79 -15.01 12.05
CA SER A 56 15.43 -16.44 12.12
C SER A 56 15.89 -17.24 10.90
N SER A 57 15.81 -16.64 9.70
CA SER A 57 16.12 -17.29 8.43
C SER A 57 16.18 -16.25 7.32
N LEU A 58 17.34 -16.16 6.65
CA LEU A 58 17.54 -15.29 5.50
C LEU A 58 16.46 -15.52 4.42
N LEU A 59 16.17 -16.79 4.10
CA LEU A 59 15.16 -17.15 3.10
C LEU A 59 13.78 -16.65 3.50
N THR A 60 13.37 -16.87 4.76
CA THR A 60 12.05 -16.45 5.25
C THR A 60 11.92 -14.94 5.27
N GLY A 61 12.95 -14.21 5.74
CA GLY A 61 12.97 -12.76 5.73
C GLY A 61 12.86 -12.18 4.31
N VAL A 62 13.64 -12.70 3.36
CA VAL A 62 13.58 -12.26 1.95
C VAL A 62 12.21 -12.55 1.33
N MET A 63 11.65 -13.75 1.54
CA MET A 63 10.32 -14.11 1.05
C MET A 63 9.23 -13.21 1.64
N TYR A 64 9.32 -12.86 2.92
CA TYR A 64 8.39 -11.96 3.58
C TYR A 64 8.43 -10.56 2.96
N ALA A 65 9.62 -10.00 2.78
CA ALA A 65 9.79 -8.65 2.23
C ALA A 65 9.33 -8.55 0.79
N LEU A 66 9.78 -9.48 -0.06
CA LEU A 66 9.36 -9.52 -1.46
C LEU A 66 7.87 -9.82 -1.59
N GLY A 67 7.34 -10.75 -0.79
CA GLY A 67 5.93 -11.13 -0.80
C GLY A 67 5.01 -9.96 -0.44
N MET A 68 5.29 -9.24 0.65
CA MET A 68 4.45 -8.11 1.05
C MET A 68 4.56 -6.96 0.06
N THR A 69 5.77 -6.65 -0.41
CA THR A 69 6.01 -5.58 -1.39
C THR A 69 5.29 -5.89 -2.71
N ALA A 70 5.44 -7.10 -3.23
CA ALA A 70 4.77 -7.52 -4.45
C ALA A 70 3.24 -7.48 -4.31
N ALA A 71 2.68 -8.01 -3.22
CA ALA A 71 1.24 -7.97 -2.96
C ALA A 71 0.71 -6.53 -2.90
N SER A 72 1.46 -5.63 -2.25
CA SER A 72 1.10 -4.21 -2.11
C SER A 72 1.15 -3.48 -3.46
N ILE A 73 2.18 -3.74 -4.29
CA ILE A 73 2.29 -3.17 -5.65
C ILE A 73 1.14 -3.68 -6.54
N VAL A 74 0.84 -4.98 -6.51
CA VAL A 74 -0.27 -5.56 -7.26
C VAL A 74 -1.59 -4.92 -6.83
N ALA A 75 -1.82 -4.77 -5.53
CA ALA A 75 -3.01 -4.11 -5.00
C ALA A 75 -3.12 -2.66 -5.47
N ALA A 76 -2.04 -1.89 -5.44
CA ALA A 76 -2.01 -0.52 -5.95
C ALA A 76 -2.31 -0.44 -7.45
N ALA A 77 -1.74 -1.35 -8.25
CA ALA A 77 -2.01 -1.43 -9.68
C ALA A 77 -3.49 -1.74 -9.95
N LEU A 78 -4.08 -2.72 -9.24
CA LEU A 78 -5.50 -3.04 -9.33
C LEU A 78 -6.39 -1.87 -8.92
N GLY A 79 -6.03 -1.15 -7.85
CA GLY A 79 -6.73 0.06 -7.41
C GLY A 79 -6.70 1.17 -8.46
N LEU A 80 -5.54 1.39 -9.09
CA LEU A 80 -5.40 2.36 -10.17
C LEU A 80 -6.28 2.00 -11.38
N LEU A 81 -6.30 0.73 -11.79
CA LEU A 81 -7.14 0.25 -12.88
C LEU A 81 -8.64 0.40 -12.56
N ALA A 82 -9.05 0.03 -11.35
CA ALA A 82 -10.43 0.20 -10.89
C ALA A 82 -10.85 1.66 -10.82
N GLY A 83 -9.96 2.52 -10.30
CA GLY A 83 -10.20 3.97 -10.21
C GLY A 83 -10.36 4.65 -11.57
N ARG A 84 -9.65 4.16 -12.60
CA ARG A 84 -9.77 4.63 -13.98
C ARG A 84 -11.08 4.19 -14.64
N LYS A 85 -11.50 2.94 -14.46
CA LYS A 85 -12.75 2.42 -15.06
C LYS A 85 -13.97 3.21 -14.60
N GLY A 86 -14.09 3.49 -13.31
CA GLY A 86 -15.19 4.28 -12.76
C GLY A 86 -15.01 5.80 -12.81
N ALA A 87 -14.10 6.32 -13.65
CA ALA A 87 -13.94 7.76 -13.92
C ALA A 87 -14.29 8.13 -15.38
N VAL A 88 -14.67 7.14 -16.18
CA VAL A 88 -15.06 7.26 -17.61
C VAL A 88 -16.60 7.18 -17.77
N GLU A 89 -17.34 7.14 -16.67
CA GLU A 89 -18.81 7.31 -16.65
C GLU A 89 -19.19 8.74 -16.25
#